data_AF-A0AAD2FBM0-F1
#
_entry.id   AF-A0AAD2FBM0-F1
#
_cell.length_a   1.000
_cell.length_b   1.000
_cell.length_c   1.000
_cell.angle_alpha   90.00
_cell.angle_beta   90.00
_cell.angle_gamma   90.00
#
_symmetry.space_group_name_H-M   'P 1'
#
loop_
_entity.id
_entity.type
_entity.pdbx_description
1 polymer ?
#
loop_
_entity_poly.entity_id
_entity_poly.type
_entity_poly.pdbx_seq_one_letter_code
_entity_poly.pdbx_strand_id
1 'polypeptide(L)'
;MAHTDSENSSGDEHASVDGIEDHNDFVEEEDESDNEDPSEIVDKKKEKKKKVYRLELTETENFNEKLAKRGVIYIARIPPRMTPTKVKALLSEFAEVTRVYLVEEDPTVRKRRKKNLGSSGGKRYTEGWVEFASKKKAKHIAKALNNSPISNHKRNPHYGDLWNVKYLHKFKWSHLTEKVAYERRVREQKLRIEMMHARRENAAYVQMVETGKKLDKIEERKRKRGEKDGVEVMKKRKHRQSKPIDGSSKSAKSAVLQSVL
;
A
#
# COMPACT_ATOMS: atom_id res chain seq x y z
N MET A 1 -31.94 -27.58 81.25
CA MET A 1 -30.63 -27.83 80.60
C MET A 1 -30.44 -26.71 79.60
N ALA A 2 -29.78 -25.63 80.03
CA ALA A 2 -28.37 -25.32 79.68
C ALA A 2 -28.27 -24.83 78.23
N HIS A 3 -28.14 -23.50 78.03
CA HIS A 3 -26.90 -22.81 77.59
C HIS A 3 -26.57 -23.14 76.12
N THR A 4 -26.42 -22.24 75.15
CA THR A 4 -25.68 -20.96 75.03
C THR A 4 -26.09 -20.33 73.68
N ASP A 5 -26.51 -19.06 73.61
CA ASP A 5 -25.71 -17.82 73.40
C ASP A 5 -25.27 -17.51 71.96
N SER A 6 -25.48 -16.21 71.64
CA SER A 6 -24.61 -15.33 70.83
C SER A 6 -24.71 -15.46 69.30
N GLU A 7 -24.73 -14.40 68.49
CA GLU A 7 -25.01 -12.95 68.56
C GLU A 7 -24.77 -12.42 67.12
N ASN A 8 -25.02 -11.12 66.93
CA ASN A 8 -24.56 -10.25 65.83
C ASN A 8 -25.28 -10.37 64.49
N SER A 9 -26.25 -9.51 64.14
CA SER A 9 -26.38 -8.04 64.25
C SER A 9 -25.37 -7.23 63.43
N SER A 10 -25.97 -6.47 62.50
CA SER A 10 -25.68 -5.09 62.09
C SER A 10 -24.36 -4.74 61.39
N GLY A 11 -24.49 -3.96 60.33
CA GLY A 11 -23.46 -3.01 59.93
C GLY A 11 -23.56 -2.57 58.48
N ASP A 12 -24.23 -1.44 58.24
CA ASP A 12 -24.04 -0.57 57.09
C ASP A 12 -22.56 -0.29 56.81
N GLU A 13 -22.20 0.05 55.57
CA GLU A 13 -21.60 1.35 55.20
C GLU A 13 -20.96 1.37 53.80
N HIS A 14 -21.34 2.43 53.08
CA HIS A 14 -20.73 3.22 52.00
C HIS A 14 -19.33 2.93 51.39
N ALA A 15 -19.25 3.40 50.13
CA ALA A 15 -18.07 3.82 49.34
C ALA A 15 -17.24 2.69 48.69
N SER A 16 -17.05 2.67 47.38
CA SER A 16 -16.13 3.60 46.70
C SER A 16 -16.32 3.55 45.17
N VAL A 17 -16.37 4.75 44.58
CA VAL A 17 -16.09 5.01 43.17
C VAL A 17 -14.58 4.86 42.99
N ASP A 18 -14.12 4.02 42.07
CA ASP A 18 -12.74 4.08 41.57
C ASP A 18 -12.61 3.55 40.14
N GLY A 19 -11.90 4.33 39.32
CA GLY A 19 -11.00 3.81 38.30
C GLY A 19 -11.49 3.72 36.86
N ILE A 20 -11.79 4.86 36.21
CA ILE A 20 -11.62 4.98 34.75
C ILE A 20 -10.11 5.06 34.50
N GLU A 21 -9.48 3.94 34.13
CA GLU A 21 -8.14 3.96 33.54
C GLU A 21 -8.27 4.17 32.02
N ASP A 22 -8.32 5.45 31.65
CA ASP A 22 -8.13 5.94 30.29
C ASP A 22 -6.62 5.94 30.00
N HIS A 23 -6.10 4.83 29.49
CA HIS A 23 -4.71 4.75 29.05
C HIS A 23 -4.57 5.42 27.68
N ASN A 24 -4.50 6.75 27.71
CA ASN A 24 -3.96 7.58 26.65
C ASN A 24 -2.46 7.28 26.54
N ASP A 25 -2.09 6.42 25.59
CA ASP A 25 -0.72 6.24 25.15
C ASP A 25 -0.34 7.43 24.25
N PHE A 26 -0.08 8.57 24.92
CA PHE A 26 0.49 9.78 24.35
C PHE A 26 1.97 9.51 24.09
N VAL A 27 2.27 9.04 22.89
CA VAL A 27 3.64 8.99 22.40
C VAL A 27 4.05 10.43 22.11
N GLU A 28 4.86 11.01 22.99
CA GLU A 28 5.65 12.21 22.72
C GLU A 28 6.65 11.87 21.61
N GLU A 29 6.26 12.13 20.35
CA GLU A 29 7.24 12.32 19.28
C GLU A 29 7.83 13.73 19.47
N GLU A 30 9.07 13.77 19.99
CA GLU A 30 9.91 14.96 19.93
C GLU A 30 10.12 15.35 18.46
N ASP A 31 9.47 16.44 18.05
CA ASP A 31 9.70 17.13 16.77
C ASP A 31 11.13 17.70 16.77
N GLU A 32 12.10 16.90 16.34
CA GLU A 32 13.41 17.41 15.93
C GLU A 32 13.29 17.96 14.51
N SER A 33 13.21 19.29 14.42
CA SER A 33 13.07 20.02 13.18
C SER A 33 14.37 19.99 12.37
N ASP A 34 14.55 18.99 11.52
CA ASP A 34 15.61 19.01 10.50
C ASP A 34 15.16 19.80 9.26
N ASN A 35 15.51 21.09 9.27
CA ASN A 35 15.59 21.90 8.06
C ASN A 35 16.91 21.58 7.35
N GLU A 36 16.95 20.52 6.53
CA GLU A 36 18.08 20.28 5.64
C GLU A 36 17.83 20.81 4.22
N ASP A 37 18.73 21.70 3.81
CA ASP A 37 18.89 22.31 2.49
C ASP A 37 19.09 21.20 1.40
N PRO A 38 18.42 21.24 0.23
CA PRO A 38 18.47 20.15 -0.75
C PRO A 38 19.79 19.95 -1.51
N SER A 39 20.89 20.58 -1.10
CA SER A 39 22.19 20.42 -1.73
C SER A 39 23.17 19.71 -0.81
N GLU A 40 23.62 18.54 -1.24
CA GLU A 40 24.71 17.71 -0.67
C GLU A 40 24.30 16.52 0.22
N ILE A 41 23.45 15.63 -0.30
CA ILE A 41 23.53 14.21 0.05
C ILE A 41 24.02 13.44 -1.19
N VAL A 42 25.34 13.47 -1.41
CA VAL A 42 25.99 12.57 -2.37
C VAL A 42 26.11 11.19 -1.73
N ASP A 43 24.96 10.54 -1.58
CA ASP A 43 24.84 9.20 -1.03
C ASP A 43 25.48 8.21 -2.01
N LYS A 44 26.71 7.79 -1.74
CA LYS A 44 27.43 6.72 -2.50
C LYS A 44 26.79 5.36 -2.22
N LYS A 45 25.49 5.19 -2.55
CA LYS A 45 24.90 3.88 -2.75
C LYS A 45 25.48 3.31 -4.05
N LYS A 46 26.41 2.36 -3.92
CA LYS A 46 26.85 1.51 -5.03
C LYS A 46 25.61 0.83 -5.62
N GLU A 47 25.07 1.40 -6.70
CA GLU A 47 24.13 0.70 -7.57
C GLU A 47 24.85 -0.55 -8.08
N LYS A 48 24.55 -1.70 -7.47
CA LYS A 48 24.93 -2.99 -8.02
C LYS A 48 24.22 -3.07 -9.38
N LYS A 49 24.96 -2.79 -10.46
CA LYS A 49 24.51 -3.01 -11.83
C LYS A 49 23.95 -4.43 -11.89
N LYS A 50 22.62 -4.55 -11.98
CA LYS A 50 21.97 -5.86 -12.17
C LYS A 50 22.55 -6.40 -13.47
N LYS A 51 23.32 -7.48 -13.40
CA LYS A 51 23.79 -8.18 -14.60
C LYS A 51 22.55 -8.57 -15.38
N VAL A 52 22.33 -7.92 -16.52
CA VAL A 52 21.25 -8.27 -17.44
C VAL A 52 21.73 -9.51 -18.17
N TYR A 53 21.35 -10.68 -17.65
CA TYR A 53 21.58 -11.93 -18.37
C TYR A 53 20.68 -11.91 -19.61
N ARG A 54 21.30 -11.90 -20.79
CA ARG A 54 20.60 -12.07 -22.07
C ARG A 54 20.09 -13.51 -22.08
N LEU A 55 18.79 -13.69 -21.90
CA LEU A 55 18.16 -15.00 -22.01
C LEU A 55 18.24 -15.46 -23.46
N GLU A 56 18.68 -16.69 -23.68
CA GLU A 56 18.72 -17.32 -25.00
C GLU A 56 17.29 -17.44 -25.56
N LEU A 57 17.10 -17.15 -26.85
CA LEU A 57 15.78 -17.14 -27.50
C LEU A 57 15.07 -18.49 -27.35
N THR A 58 15.81 -19.59 -27.51
CA THR A 58 15.29 -20.97 -27.40
C THR A 58 14.77 -21.28 -25.98
N GLU A 59 15.41 -20.77 -24.94
CA GLU A 59 14.95 -20.96 -23.56
C GLU A 59 13.65 -20.21 -23.29
N THR A 60 13.50 -19.01 -23.86
CA THR A 60 12.27 -18.22 -23.73
C THR A 60 11.08 -18.86 -24.44
N GLU A 61 11.29 -19.43 -25.62
CA GLU A 61 10.27 -20.17 -26.37
C GLU A 61 9.83 -21.41 -25.61
N ASN A 62 10.79 -22.20 -25.11
CA ASN A 62 10.53 -23.38 -24.28
C ASN A 62 9.72 -23.03 -23.02
N PHE A 63 10.02 -21.89 -22.39
CA PHE A 63 9.26 -21.40 -21.25
C PHE A 63 7.83 -21.00 -21.63
N ASN A 64 7.65 -20.30 -22.75
CA ASN A 64 6.34 -19.90 -23.25
C ASN A 64 5.48 -21.11 -23.62
N GLU A 65 6.06 -22.15 -24.21
CA GLU A 65 5.35 -23.40 -24.46
C GLU A 65 4.90 -24.09 -23.16
N LYS A 66 5.77 -24.13 -22.15
CA LYS A 66 5.41 -24.67 -20.83
C LYS A 66 4.25 -23.86 -20.24
N LEU A 67 4.29 -22.54 -20.30
CA LEU A 67 3.18 -21.67 -19.87
C LEU A 67 1.88 -21.92 -20.64
N ALA A 68 1.97 -22.16 -21.95
CA ALA A 68 0.81 -22.47 -22.78
C ALA A 68 0.14 -23.80 -22.37
N LYS A 69 0.93 -24.77 -21.93
CA LYS A 69 0.47 -26.09 -21.45
C LYS A 69 -0.14 -26.04 -20.05
N ARG A 70 0.15 -25.01 -19.22
CA ARG A 70 -0.42 -24.85 -17.88
C ARG A 70 -1.93 -24.62 -17.86
N GLY A 71 -2.57 -25.05 -16.78
CA GLY A 71 -3.99 -24.85 -16.53
C GLY A 71 -4.26 -24.48 -15.08
N VAL A 72 -5.33 -23.72 -14.85
CA VAL A 72 -5.71 -23.24 -13.53
C VAL A 72 -7.04 -23.85 -13.09
N ILE A 73 -7.09 -24.29 -11.83
CA ILE A 73 -8.31 -24.71 -11.13
C ILE A 73 -8.69 -23.62 -10.13
N TYR A 74 -9.97 -23.27 -10.10
CA TYR A 74 -10.60 -22.45 -9.07
C TYR A 74 -11.14 -23.34 -7.95
N ILE A 75 -10.95 -22.92 -6.70
CA ILE A 75 -11.48 -23.53 -5.50
C ILE A 75 -12.46 -22.53 -4.88
N ALA A 76 -13.75 -22.86 -4.89
CA ALA A 76 -14.80 -21.93 -4.47
C ALA A 76 -14.94 -21.81 -2.95
N ARG A 77 -14.61 -22.88 -2.20
CA ARG A 77 -14.67 -22.90 -0.74
C ARG A 77 -13.45 -23.61 -0.19
N ILE A 78 -12.76 -22.97 0.74
CA ILE A 78 -11.62 -23.53 1.45
C ILE A 78 -12.03 -23.82 2.89
N PRO A 79 -11.96 -25.08 3.35
CA PRO A 79 -12.23 -25.43 4.73
C PRO A 79 -11.39 -24.65 5.75
N PRO A 80 -11.92 -24.42 6.96
CA PRO A 80 -11.16 -23.81 8.05
C PRO A 80 -9.85 -24.56 8.31
N ARG A 81 -8.79 -23.82 8.67
CA ARG A 81 -7.43 -24.35 8.97
C ARG A 81 -6.68 -24.95 7.77
N MET A 82 -7.24 -24.90 6.56
CA MET A 82 -6.54 -25.33 5.35
C MET A 82 -5.64 -24.20 4.84
N THR A 83 -4.32 -24.42 4.85
CA THR A 83 -3.31 -23.46 4.38
C THR A 83 -2.96 -23.67 2.90
N PRO A 84 -2.41 -22.66 2.19
CA PRO A 84 -1.94 -22.82 0.81
C PRO A 84 -0.96 -24.00 0.64
N THR A 85 -0.08 -24.19 1.63
CA THR A 85 0.86 -25.31 1.67
C THR A 85 0.15 -26.65 1.74
N LYS A 86 -0.90 -26.78 2.57
CA LYS A 86 -1.68 -28.01 2.68
C LYS A 86 -2.47 -28.30 1.40
N VAL A 87 -3.09 -27.28 0.79
CA VAL A 87 -3.76 -27.40 -0.51
C VAL A 87 -2.78 -27.87 -1.58
N LYS A 88 -1.57 -27.29 -1.62
CA LYS A 88 -0.52 -27.72 -2.54
C LYS A 88 -0.18 -29.19 -2.32
N ALA A 89 0.05 -29.61 -1.09
CA ALA A 89 0.43 -30.99 -0.77
C ALA A 89 -0.65 -31.99 -1.24
N LEU A 90 -1.92 -31.74 -0.88
CA LEU A 90 -3.04 -32.61 -1.27
C LEU A 90 -3.21 -32.71 -2.79
N LEU A 91 -3.08 -31.59 -3.51
CA LEU A 91 -3.24 -31.60 -4.96
C LEU A 91 -2.00 -32.10 -5.72
N SER A 92 -0.82 -32.04 -5.08
CA SER A 92 0.44 -32.54 -5.67
C SER A 92 0.47 -34.06 -5.79
N GLU A 93 -0.35 -34.78 -5.01
CA GLU A 93 -0.52 -36.24 -5.14
C GLU A 93 -1.10 -36.63 -6.51
N PHE A 94 -1.93 -35.77 -7.12
CA PHE A 94 -2.57 -36.04 -8.40
C PHE A 94 -1.78 -35.52 -9.60
N ALA A 95 -1.15 -34.34 -9.47
CA ALA A 95 -0.37 -33.73 -10.53
C ALA A 95 0.59 -32.65 -10.02
N GLU A 96 1.60 -32.32 -10.81
CA GLU A 96 2.55 -31.25 -10.48
C GLU A 96 1.86 -29.88 -10.38
N VAL A 97 1.84 -29.33 -9.15
CA VAL A 97 1.32 -28.00 -8.82
C VAL A 97 2.46 -26.99 -8.85
N THR A 98 2.33 -25.97 -9.70
CA THR A 98 3.33 -24.91 -9.83
C THR A 98 3.06 -23.75 -8.86
N ARG A 99 1.82 -23.23 -8.83
CA ARG A 99 1.45 -22.03 -8.04
C ARG A 99 0.13 -22.25 -7.30
N VAL A 100 0.04 -21.68 -6.10
CA VAL A 100 -1.18 -21.69 -5.27
C VAL A 100 -1.38 -20.30 -4.70
N TYR A 101 -2.60 -19.79 -4.82
CA TYR A 101 -3.00 -18.50 -4.28
C TYR A 101 -4.36 -18.65 -3.66
N LEU A 102 -4.47 -18.34 -2.37
CA LEU A 102 -5.73 -18.36 -1.64
C LEU A 102 -6.00 -16.94 -1.15
N VAL A 103 -7.23 -16.47 -1.30
CA VAL A 103 -7.66 -15.16 -0.82
C VAL A 103 -7.98 -15.28 0.65
N GLU A 104 -7.29 -14.47 1.47
CA GLU A 104 -7.56 -14.39 2.90
C GLU A 104 -8.95 -13.80 3.15
N GLU A 105 -9.61 -14.27 4.22
CA GLU A 105 -10.84 -13.64 4.72
C GLU A 105 -10.61 -12.15 5.00
N ASP A 106 -11.64 -11.32 4.80
CA ASP A 106 -11.57 -9.89 5.10
C ASP A 106 -11.11 -9.67 6.56
N PRO A 107 -10.09 -8.83 6.81
CA PRO A 107 -9.63 -8.52 8.16
C PRO A 107 -10.75 -8.06 9.11
N THR A 108 -11.80 -7.39 8.62
CA THR A 108 -12.91 -6.96 9.49
C THR A 108 -13.74 -8.15 9.98
N VAL A 109 -14.09 -9.07 9.07
CA VAL A 109 -14.81 -10.31 9.36
C VAL A 109 -13.99 -11.19 10.30
N ARG A 110 -12.67 -11.26 10.07
CA ARG A 110 -11.72 -11.94 10.94
C ARG A 110 -11.74 -11.37 12.36
N LYS A 111 -11.67 -10.05 12.52
CA LYS A 111 -11.72 -9.38 13.83
C LYS A 111 -13.04 -9.69 14.55
N ARG A 112 -14.17 -9.57 13.86
CA ARG A 112 -15.50 -9.90 14.40
C ARG A 112 -15.59 -11.37 14.84
N ARG A 113 -15.08 -12.30 14.03
CA ARG A 113 -15.05 -13.72 14.37
C ARG A 113 -14.19 -14.00 15.60
N LYS A 114 -13.03 -13.36 15.73
CA LYS A 114 -12.18 -13.49 16.91
C LYS A 114 -12.87 -12.96 18.17
N LYS A 115 -13.55 -11.81 18.07
CA LYS A 115 -14.30 -11.20 19.17
C LYS A 115 -15.49 -12.07 19.61
N ASN A 116 -16.30 -12.55 18.66
CA ASN A 116 -17.55 -13.25 18.97
C ASN A 116 -17.36 -14.71 19.39
N LEU A 117 -16.36 -15.39 18.83
CA LEU A 117 -16.18 -16.84 19.02
C LEU A 117 -15.11 -17.19 20.06
N GLY A 118 -14.57 -16.18 20.77
CA GLY A 118 -13.56 -16.33 21.82
C GLY A 118 -12.26 -17.04 21.38
N SER A 119 -12.08 -17.27 20.07
CA SER A 119 -11.12 -18.25 19.58
C SER A 119 -10.02 -17.61 18.73
N SER A 120 -8.79 -18.08 18.99
CA SER A 120 -7.58 -17.94 18.15
C SER A 120 -7.72 -18.69 16.81
N GLY A 121 -8.87 -18.54 16.15
CA GLY A 121 -9.07 -19.12 14.83
C GLY A 121 -8.08 -18.49 13.86
N GLY A 122 -7.15 -19.31 13.37
CA GLY A 122 -6.10 -18.96 12.41
C GLY A 122 -6.64 -18.32 11.13
N LYS A 123 -5.75 -18.00 10.19
CA LYS A 123 -6.16 -17.44 8.89
C LYS A 123 -7.15 -18.38 8.20
N ARG A 124 -8.26 -17.84 7.72
CA ARG A 124 -9.19 -18.55 6.84
C ARG A 124 -9.06 -17.95 5.45
N TYR A 125 -9.43 -18.76 4.47
CA TYR A 125 -9.43 -18.36 3.07
C TYR A 125 -10.83 -18.56 2.52
N THR A 126 -11.26 -17.67 1.64
CA THR A 126 -12.59 -17.72 1.03
C THR A 126 -12.55 -18.53 -0.26
N GLU A 127 -11.65 -18.15 -1.16
CA GLU A 127 -11.50 -18.72 -2.48
C GLU A 127 -10.02 -18.90 -2.85
N GLY A 128 -9.75 -19.69 -3.89
CA GLY A 128 -8.38 -19.98 -4.30
C GLY A 128 -8.21 -20.38 -5.76
N TRP A 129 -6.97 -20.23 -6.23
CA TRP A 129 -6.53 -20.62 -7.56
C TRP A 129 -5.28 -21.48 -7.45
N VAL A 130 -5.28 -22.58 -8.19
CA VAL A 130 -4.17 -23.53 -8.25
C VAL A 130 -3.76 -23.72 -9.70
N GLU A 131 -2.49 -23.43 -10.00
CA GLU A 131 -1.90 -23.65 -11.32
C GLU A 131 -1.19 -25.01 -11.36
N PHE A 132 -1.57 -25.83 -12.34
CA PHE A 132 -0.92 -27.09 -12.66
C PHE A 132 -0.05 -26.96 -13.91
N ALA A 133 1.02 -27.77 -13.95
CA ALA A 133 1.93 -27.84 -15.09
C ALA A 133 1.20 -28.21 -16.41
N SER A 134 0.14 -29.02 -16.33
CA SER A 134 -0.63 -29.49 -17.49
C SER A 134 -2.13 -29.21 -17.36
N LYS A 135 -2.70 -28.52 -18.36
CA LYS A 135 -4.14 -28.22 -18.46
C LYS A 135 -5.01 -29.47 -18.65
N LYS A 136 -4.45 -30.53 -19.25
CA LYS A 136 -5.16 -31.81 -19.42
C LYS A 136 -5.39 -32.46 -18.05
N LYS A 137 -4.33 -32.55 -17.24
CA LYS A 137 -4.41 -33.05 -15.85
C LYS A 137 -5.33 -32.17 -15.00
N ALA A 138 -5.21 -30.84 -15.10
CA ALA A 138 -6.09 -29.91 -14.40
C ALA A 138 -7.58 -30.14 -14.72
N LYS A 139 -7.92 -30.35 -16.01
CA LYS A 139 -9.31 -30.62 -16.43
C LYS A 139 -9.81 -31.96 -15.88
N HIS A 140 -8.97 -32.99 -15.85
CA HIS A 140 -9.33 -34.29 -15.30
C HIS A 140 -9.52 -34.21 -13.78
N ILE A 141 -8.58 -33.61 -13.06
CA ILE A 141 -8.65 -33.43 -11.60
C ILE A 141 -9.89 -32.63 -11.21
N ALA A 142 -10.18 -31.53 -11.91
CA ALA A 142 -11.38 -30.76 -11.62
C ALA A 142 -12.67 -31.58 -11.79
N LYS A 143 -12.72 -32.51 -12.75
CA LYS A 143 -13.89 -33.40 -12.92
C LYS A 143 -13.96 -34.50 -11.87
N ALA A 144 -12.82 -35.10 -11.53
CA ALA A 144 -12.75 -36.22 -10.61
C ALA A 144 -12.90 -35.80 -9.14
N LEU A 145 -12.31 -34.66 -8.78
CA LEU A 145 -12.23 -34.18 -7.40
C LEU A 145 -13.44 -33.33 -7.01
N ASN A 146 -14.16 -32.75 -7.97
CA ASN A 146 -15.32 -31.93 -7.62
C ASN A 146 -16.41 -32.77 -6.94
N ASN A 147 -16.88 -32.30 -5.79
CA ASN A 147 -17.81 -32.98 -4.88
C ASN A 147 -17.27 -34.29 -4.26
N SER A 148 -15.96 -34.55 -4.32
CA SER A 148 -15.36 -35.67 -3.61
C SER A 148 -14.94 -35.24 -2.18
N PRO A 149 -14.91 -36.15 -1.20
CA PRO A 149 -14.39 -35.86 0.13
C PRO A 149 -12.90 -35.51 0.07
N ILE A 150 -12.47 -34.56 0.91
CA ILE A 150 -11.06 -34.15 1.00
C ILE A 150 -10.21 -35.22 1.69
N SER A 151 -10.78 -35.86 2.70
CA SER A 151 -10.12 -36.94 3.43
C SER A 151 -11.15 -37.98 3.87
N ASN A 152 -10.81 -39.26 3.66
CA ASN A 152 -11.59 -40.39 4.14
C ASN A 152 -11.24 -40.78 5.60
N HIS A 153 -10.18 -40.21 6.18
CA HIS A 153 -9.72 -40.52 7.53
C HIS A 153 -10.50 -39.73 8.59
N LYS A 154 -11.21 -40.44 9.48
CA LYS A 154 -12.03 -39.83 10.56
C LYS A 154 -11.26 -38.91 11.52
N ARG A 155 -9.97 -39.14 11.72
CA ARG A 155 -9.10 -38.31 12.59
C ARG A 155 -8.59 -37.05 11.89
N ASN A 156 -8.76 -36.92 10.58
CA ASN A 156 -8.31 -35.73 9.85
C ASN A 156 -9.26 -34.56 10.14
N PRO A 157 -8.74 -33.35 10.46
CA PRO A 157 -9.56 -32.16 10.66
C PRO A 157 -10.49 -31.80 9.50
N HIS A 158 -10.20 -32.28 8.29
CA HIS A 158 -10.99 -32.04 7.07
C HIS A 158 -11.86 -33.25 6.67
N TYR A 159 -12.14 -34.16 7.61
CA TYR A 159 -13.09 -35.24 7.39
C TYR A 159 -14.50 -34.68 7.21
N GLY A 160 -15.20 -35.14 6.17
CA GLY A 160 -16.56 -34.69 5.83
C GLY A 160 -16.62 -33.39 5.00
N ASP A 161 -15.51 -32.65 4.85
CA ASP A 161 -15.46 -31.56 3.88
C ASP A 161 -15.33 -32.11 2.46
N LEU A 162 -16.06 -31.50 1.53
CA LEU A 162 -16.02 -31.81 0.10
C LEU A 162 -15.17 -30.78 -0.65
N TRP A 163 -14.46 -31.25 -1.68
CA TRP A 163 -13.82 -30.40 -2.65
C TRP A 163 -14.87 -29.69 -3.51
N ASN A 164 -14.81 -28.38 -3.59
CA ASN A 164 -15.59 -27.58 -4.54
C ASN A 164 -14.61 -26.89 -5.50
N VAL A 165 -14.41 -27.51 -6.66
CA VAL A 165 -13.35 -27.13 -7.60
C VAL A 165 -13.86 -27.07 -9.04
N LYS A 166 -13.37 -26.09 -9.80
CA LYS A 166 -13.75 -25.87 -11.20
C LYS A 166 -12.52 -25.56 -12.06
N TYR A 167 -12.38 -26.26 -13.18
CA TYR A 167 -11.36 -25.90 -14.17
C TYR A 167 -11.76 -24.62 -14.91
N LEU A 168 -10.82 -23.67 -15.01
CA LEU A 168 -11.04 -22.41 -15.73
C LEU A 168 -10.50 -22.50 -17.16
N HIS A 169 -11.40 -22.55 -18.14
CA HIS A 169 -11.03 -22.59 -19.55
C HIS A 169 -10.49 -21.23 -20.03
N LYS A 170 -9.44 -21.25 -20.87
CA LYS A 170 -8.74 -20.04 -21.38
C LYS A 170 -8.20 -19.10 -20.30
N PHE A 171 -8.21 -19.51 -19.03
CA PHE A 171 -7.69 -18.72 -17.93
C PHE A 171 -6.24 -19.10 -17.64
N LYS A 172 -5.40 -18.09 -17.44
CA LYS A 172 -3.98 -18.24 -17.10
C LYS A 172 -3.69 -17.49 -15.81
N TRP A 173 -2.65 -17.92 -15.10
CA TRP A 173 -2.23 -17.26 -13.86
C TRP A 173 -1.96 -15.76 -14.04
N SER A 174 -1.42 -15.37 -15.19
CA SER A 174 -1.17 -13.96 -15.51
C SER A 174 -2.43 -13.09 -15.39
N HIS A 175 -3.60 -13.59 -15.79
CA HIS A 175 -4.85 -12.84 -15.70
C HIS A 175 -5.26 -12.56 -14.24
N LEU A 176 -4.97 -13.49 -13.32
CA LEU A 176 -5.22 -13.30 -11.89
C LEU A 176 -4.33 -12.19 -11.33
N THR A 177 -3.03 -12.28 -11.61
CA THR A 177 -2.04 -11.30 -11.11
C THR A 177 -2.23 -9.94 -11.76
N GLU A 178 -2.62 -9.90 -13.03
CA GLU A 178 -2.87 -8.66 -13.77
C GLU A 178 -4.05 -7.90 -13.19
N LYS A 179 -5.17 -8.58 -12.90
CA LYS A 179 -6.32 -7.95 -12.24
C LYS A 179 -5.94 -7.36 -10.89
N VAL A 180 -5.28 -8.13 -10.03
CA VAL A 180 -4.84 -7.67 -8.70
C VAL A 180 -3.85 -6.50 -8.82
N ALA A 181 -2.90 -6.57 -9.76
CA ALA A 181 -1.93 -5.51 -10.00
C ALA A 181 -2.58 -4.25 -10.58
N TYR A 182 -3.59 -4.39 -11.44
CA TYR A 182 -4.35 -3.28 -11.99
C TYR A 182 -5.13 -2.56 -10.88
N GLU A 183 -5.90 -3.30 -10.07
CA GLU A 183 -6.66 -2.73 -8.96
C GLU A 183 -5.77 -2.01 -7.94
N ARG A 184 -4.59 -2.58 -7.63
CA ARG A 184 -3.58 -1.93 -6.78
C ARG A 184 -3.06 -0.63 -7.41
N ARG A 185 -2.66 -0.68 -8.69
CA ARG A 185 -2.16 0.50 -9.42
C ARG A 185 -3.18 1.62 -9.46
N VAL A 186 -4.45 1.30 -9.75
CA VAL A 186 -5.53 2.29 -9.75
C VAL A 186 -5.73 2.91 -8.37
N ARG A 187 -5.73 2.11 -7.31
CA ARG A 187 -5.85 2.62 -5.93
C ARG A 187 -4.67 3.53 -5.56
N GLU A 188 -3.45 3.10 -5.85
CA GLU A 188 -2.23 3.88 -5.58
C GLU A 188 -2.23 5.20 -6.36
N GLN A 189 -2.67 5.19 -7.63
CA GLN A 189 -2.80 6.39 -8.44
C GLN A 189 -3.81 7.37 -7.86
N LYS A 190 -4.98 6.90 -7.42
CA LYS A 190 -6.00 7.75 -6.79
C LYS A 190 -5.47 8.39 -5.50
N LEU A 191 -4.91 7.59 -4.60
CA LEU A 191 -4.30 8.08 -3.37
C LEU A 191 -3.18 9.09 -3.65
N ARG A 192 -2.36 8.83 -4.67
CA ARG A 192 -1.30 9.76 -5.06
C ARG A 192 -1.85 11.09 -5.57
N ILE A 193 -2.92 11.06 -6.38
CA ILE A 193 -3.57 12.28 -6.87
C ILE A 193 -4.17 13.06 -5.70
N GLU A 194 -4.85 12.39 -4.77
CA GLU A 194 -5.41 13.00 -3.56
C GLU A 194 -4.30 13.63 -2.68
N MET A 195 -3.20 12.91 -2.45
CA MET A 195 -2.04 13.46 -1.72
C MET A 195 -1.42 14.66 -2.45
N MET A 196 -1.32 14.61 -3.78
CA MET A 196 -0.80 15.73 -4.57
C MET A 196 -1.71 16.95 -4.50
N HIS A 197 -3.03 16.75 -4.49
CA HIS A 197 -4.01 17.80 -4.31
C HIS A 197 -3.85 18.46 -2.94
N ALA A 198 -3.88 17.67 -1.86
CA ALA A 198 -3.70 18.16 -0.50
C ALA A 198 -2.36 18.89 -0.31
N ARG A 199 -1.27 18.36 -0.89
CA ARG A 199 0.05 19.03 -0.85
C ARG A 199 0.04 20.38 -1.57
N ARG A 200 -0.65 20.48 -2.72
CA ARG A 200 -0.77 21.74 -3.46
C ARG A 200 -1.59 22.78 -2.68
N GLU A 201 -2.69 22.37 -2.06
CA GLU A 201 -3.52 23.24 -1.22
C GLU A 201 -2.76 23.71 0.01
N ASN A 202 -2.08 22.80 0.71
CA ASN A 202 -1.25 23.14 1.86
C ASN A 202 -0.11 24.11 1.48
N ALA A 203 0.57 23.87 0.36
CA ALA A 203 1.62 24.76 -0.12
C ALA A 203 1.09 26.15 -0.47
N ALA A 204 -0.08 26.25 -1.11
CA ALA A 204 -0.72 27.53 -1.40
C ALA A 204 -1.12 28.27 -0.11
N TYR A 205 -1.66 27.55 0.88
CA TYR A 205 -2.01 28.14 2.18
C TYR A 205 -0.78 28.70 2.91
N VAL A 206 0.32 27.94 2.97
CA VAL A 206 1.58 28.40 3.57
C VAL A 206 2.09 29.66 2.87
N GLN A 207 2.05 29.72 1.54
CA GLN A 207 2.44 30.92 0.79
C GLN A 207 1.54 32.12 1.13
N MET A 208 0.22 31.94 1.20
CA MET A 208 -0.71 33.00 1.57
C MET A 208 -0.43 33.53 2.98
N VAL A 209 -0.23 32.65 3.96
CA VAL A 209 0.11 33.02 5.35
C VAL A 209 1.44 33.76 5.41
N GLU A 210 2.46 33.31 4.69
CA GLU A 210 3.74 34.02 4.61
C GLU A 210 3.61 35.41 3.99
N THR A 211 2.82 35.54 2.91
CA THR A 211 2.58 36.85 2.30
C THR A 211 1.82 37.79 3.23
N GLY A 212 0.82 37.28 3.96
CA GLY A 212 0.12 38.04 5.01
C GLY A 212 1.10 38.54 6.08
N LYS A 213 1.90 37.65 6.67
CA LYS A 213 2.94 38.02 7.66
C LYS A 213 3.95 39.04 7.10
N LYS A 214 4.29 38.97 5.81
CA LYS A 214 5.18 39.94 5.15
C LYS A 214 4.51 41.31 5.02
N LEU A 215 3.24 41.35 4.63
CA LEU A 215 2.45 42.59 4.52
C LEU A 215 2.27 43.26 5.90
N ASP A 216 1.91 42.49 6.93
CA ASP A 216 1.76 43.00 8.31
C ASP A 216 3.07 43.67 8.80
N LYS A 217 4.22 43.02 8.56
CA LYS A 217 5.54 43.58 8.89
C LYS A 217 5.85 44.85 8.10
N ILE A 218 5.39 44.96 6.86
CA ILE A 218 5.57 46.17 6.04
C ILE A 218 4.70 47.30 6.58
N GLU A 219 3.44 47.01 6.90
CA GLU A 219 2.50 47.96 7.48
C GLU A 219 2.99 48.47 8.85
N GLU A 220 3.47 47.57 9.72
CA GLU A 220 4.02 47.96 11.01
C GLU A 220 5.25 48.89 10.87
N ARG A 221 6.13 48.62 9.90
CA ARG A 221 7.27 49.51 9.59
C ARG A 221 6.82 50.86 9.04
N LYS A 222 5.82 50.89 8.16
CA LYS A 222 5.25 52.14 7.63
C LYS A 222 4.62 52.96 8.75
N ARG A 223 3.86 52.32 9.64
CA ARG A 223 3.27 52.94 10.84
C ARG A 223 4.33 53.52 11.78
N LYS A 224 5.43 52.79 12.02
CA LYS A 224 6.57 53.27 12.83
C LYS A 224 7.36 54.42 12.17
N ARG A 225 7.33 54.54 10.83
CA ARG A 225 7.95 55.64 10.08
C ARG A 225 7.06 56.87 9.89
N GLY A 226 5.79 56.81 10.31
CA GLY A 226 4.89 57.97 10.28
C GLY A 226 4.38 58.39 8.90
N GLU A 227 4.42 57.52 7.89
CA GLU A 227 3.75 57.78 6.60
C GLU A 227 2.24 57.47 6.75
N LYS A 228 1.40 58.51 6.80
CA LYS A 228 -0.07 58.38 6.70
C LYS A 228 -0.48 58.24 5.23
N ASP A 229 -1.53 57.44 5.01
CA ASP A 229 -2.10 57.09 3.70
C ASP A 229 -2.26 58.29 2.77
N GLY A 230 -1.38 58.37 1.77
CA GLY A 230 -1.41 59.33 0.68
C GLY A 230 -1.49 58.59 -0.64
N VAL A 231 -2.55 58.90 -1.39
CA VAL A 231 -2.84 58.59 -2.80
C VAL A 231 -1.67 57.97 -3.57
N GLU A 232 -1.94 56.83 -4.18
CA GLU A 232 -1.07 56.04 -5.03
C GLU A 232 -0.38 56.89 -6.12
N VAL A 233 0.79 57.46 -5.81
CA VAL A 233 1.66 58.03 -6.85
C VAL A 233 2.35 56.87 -7.53
N MET A 234 1.83 56.51 -8.70
CA MET A 234 2.39 55.57 -9.66
C MET A 234 3.88 55.87 -9.89
N LYS A 235 4.77 55.23 -9.11
CA LYS A 235 6.22 55.33 -9.28
C LYS A 235 6.58 54.68 -10.62
N LYS A 236 6.63 55.49 -11.68
CA LYS A 236 7.17 55.11 -12.99
C LYS A 236 8.56 54.51 -12.76
N ARG A 237 8.68 53.19 -12.90
CA ARG A 237 9.98 52.51 -12.96
C ARG A 237 10.70 53.08 -14.19
N LYS A 238 11.71 53.92 -13.95
CA LYS A 238 12.62 54.35 -15.01
C LYS A 238 13.44 53.13 -15.41
N HIS A 239 13.00 52.44 -16.46
CA HIS A 239 13.85 51.47 -17.13
C HIS A 239 15.04 52.26 -17.69
N ARG A 240 16.24 52.03 -17.15
CA ARG A 240 17.46 52.55 -17.78
C ARG A 240 17.63 51.76 -19.06
N GLN A 241 17.21 52.35 -20.19
CA GLN A 241 17.61 51.85 -21.50
C GLN A 241 19.13 52.00 -21.60
N SER A 242 19.84 50.91 -21.85
CA SER A 242 21.24 50.98 -22.24
C SER A 242 21.33 51.81 -23.52
N LYS A 243 22.23 52.78 -23.58
CA LYS A 243 22.51 53.52 -24.82
C LYS A 243 22.83 52.51 -25.93
N PRO A 244 22.33 52.69 -27.16
CA PRO A 244 22.79 51.86 -28.28
C PRO A 244 24.30 52.03 -28.39
N ILE A 245 25.02 50.91 -28.52
CA ILE A 245 26.44 50.91 -28.86
C ILE A 245 26.58 51.59 -30.21
N ASP A 246 27.28 52.72 -30.23
CA ASP A 246 27.57 53.46 -31.45
C ASP A 246 28.41 52.57 -32.37
N GLY A 247 28.00 52.49 -33.63
CA GLY A 247 28.48 51.54 -34.63
C GLY A 247 29.86 51.88 -35.18
N SER A 248 30.88 52.03 -34.32
CA SER A 248 32.24 52.36 -34.76
C SER A 248 33.35 51.51 -34.13
N SER A 249 33.04 50.32 -33.60
CA SER A 249 34.06 49.29 -33.34
C SER A 249 33.67 47.95 -33.96
N LYS A 250 34.29 47.63 -35.09
CA LYS A 250 34.38 46.26 -35.62
C LYS A 250 35.08 45.37 -34.58
N SER A 251 34.72 44.07 -34.53
CA SER A 251 35.34 42.93 -33.81
C SER A 251 34.43 42.37 -32.70
N ALA A 252 34.07 41.08 -32.57
CA ALA A 252 34.63 39.83 -33.08
C ALA A 252 33.58 38.68 -33.17
N LYS A 253 32.33 38.94 -33.59
CA LYS A 253 31.27 37.89 -33.61
C LYS A 253 30.56 37.64 -34.95
N SER A 254 30.96 38.30 -36.04
CA SER A 254 30.51 37.94 -37.40
C SER A 254 31.45 36.97 -38.12
N ALA A 255 32.43 36.38 -37.42
CA ALA A 255 33.41 35.45 -38.00
C ALA A 255 33.07 33.95 -37.77
N VAL A 256 31.97 33.61 -37.10
CA VAL A 256 31.61 32.20 -36.83
C VAL A 256 30.39 31.73 -37.65
N LEU A 257 29.70 32.64 -38.35
CA LEU A 257 28.57 32.30 -39.25
C LEU A 257 28.96 32.24 -40.75
N GLN A 258 30.25 32.31 -41.07
CA GLN A 258 30.79 32.06 -42.42
C GLN A 258 31.73 30.85 -42.48
N SER A 259 31.74 29.99 -41.46
CA SER A 259 32.52 28.75 -41.45
C SER A 259 31.68 27.48 -41.34
N VAL A 260 30.40 27.53 -41.74
CA VAL A 260 29.52 26.33 -41.83
C VAL A 260 28.69 26.34 -43.14
N LEU A 261 29.25 26.87 -44.23
CA LEU A 261 28.82 26.57 -45.60
C LEU A 261 30.07 26.28 -46.44
#